data_AF-A0A918KZX0-F1
#
_entry.id   AF-A0A918KZX0-F1
#
_cell.length_a   1.000
_cell.length_b   1.000
_cell.length_c   1.000
_cell.angle_alpha   90.00
_cell.angle_beta   90.00
_cell.angle_gamma   90.00
#
_symmetry.space_group_name_H-M   'P 1'
#
loop_
_entity.id
_entity.type
_entity.pdbx_description
1 polymer ?
#
loop_
_entity_poly.entity_id
_entity_poly.type
_entity_poly.pdbx_seq_one_letter_code
_entity_poly.pdbx_strand_id
1 'polypeptide(L)' 'MIVDGTLVPTRDHNVAEQPKNYRNSTNHQVVIDADTRLVVVVGRPLPGDCNDCRAWAESGAKAAVGKTTTTLHNLNLAE' A
#
# COMPACT_ATOMS: atom_id res chain seq x y z
N MET A 1 6.58 5.59 12.20
CA MET A 1 5.37 5.20 11.43
C MET A 1 5.65 3.92 10.67
N ILE A 2 4.68 3.03 10.60
CA ILE A 2 4.75 1.82 9.78
C ILE A 2 3.96 2.08 8.51
N VAL A 3 4.49 1.69 7.36
CA VAL A 3 3.74 1.70 6.11
C VAL A 3 3.51 0.28 5.64
N ASP A 4 2.27 0.01 5.24
CA ASP A 4 1.84 -1.30 4.79
C ASP A 4 0.98 -1.22 3.53
N GLY A 5 1.04 -2.28 2.70
CA GLY A 5 0.16 -2.48 1.55
C GLY A 5 -1.02 -3.36 1.94
N THR A 6 -2.24 -2.84 1.87
CA THR A 6 -3.46 -3.58 2.19
C THR A 6 -4.30 -3.79 0.93
N LEU A 7 -4.66 -5.05 0.65
CA LEU A 7 -5.57 -5.37 -0.45
C LEU A 7 -7.02 -5.10 -0.06
N VAL A 8 -7.67 -4.21 -0.80
CA VAL A 8 -9.08 -3.87 -0.63
C VAL A 8 -9.87 -4.36 -1.84
N PRO A 9 -10.87 -5.24 -1.66
CA PRO A 9 -11.73 -5.69 -2.74
C PRO A 9 -12.46 -4.53 -3.40
N THR A 10 -12.52 -4.52 -4.73
CA THR A 10 -13.28 -3.52 -5.48
C THR A 10 -14.08 -4.17 -6.61
N ARG A 11 -15.20 -3.55 -6.96
CA ARG A 11 -16.05 -3.93 -8.10
C ARG A 11 -15.58 -3.31 -9.42
N ASP A 12 -14.69 -2.33 -9.37
CA ASP A 12 -14.12 -1.71 -10.57
C ASP A 12 -12.96 -2.57 -11.09
N HIS A 13 -13.22 -3.31 -12.15
CA HIS A 13 -12.27 -4.24 -12.74
C HIS A 13 -11.22 -3.55 -13.64
N ASN A 14 -11.33 -2.24 -13.89
CA ASN A 14 -10.31 -1.50 -14.66
C ASN A 14 -9.08 -1.14 -13.82
N VAL A 15 -9.25 -1.10 -12.50
CA VAL A 15 -8.22 -0.68 -11.54
C VAL A 15 -7.80 -1.83 -10.61
N ALA A 16 -8.56 -2.91 -10.61
CA ALA A 16 -8.30 -4.09 -9.79
C ALA A 16 -7.42 -5.10 -10.53
N GLU A 17 -6.47 -5.68 -9.82
CA GLU A 17 -5.85 -6.94 -10.23
C GLU A 17 -6.54 -8.09 -9.50
N GLN A 18 -6.40 -9.32 -10.02
CA GLN A 18 -6.89 -10.53 -9.35
C GLN A 18 -5.69 -11.24 -8.73
N PRO A 19 -5.37 -11.00 -7.44
CA PRO A 19 -4.23 -11.61 -6.79
C PRO A 19 -4.47 -13.10 -6.61
N LYS A 20 -3.39 -13.86 -6.44
CA LYS A 20 -3.39 -15.33 -6.37
C LYS A 20 -4.36 -15.92 -5.32
N ASN A 21 -4.66 -15.16 -4.26
CA ASN A 21 -5.48 -15.62 -3.12
C ASN A 21 -6.76 -14.80 -2.89
N TYR A 22 -7.02 -13.76 -3.70
CA TYR A 22 -8.09 -12.80 -3.42
C TYR A 22 -8.93 -12.50 -4.67
N ARG A 23 -10.19 -12.09 -4.44
CA ARG A 23 -11.05 -11.51 -5.48
C ARG A 23 -10.44 -10.20 -5.98
N ASN A 24 -10.89 -9.71 -7.13
CA ASN A 24 -10.47 -8.43 -7.73
C ASN A 24 -10.32 -7.34 -6.67
N SER A 25 -9.09 -6.87 -6.48
CA SER A 25 -8.71 -5.95 -5.40
C SER A 25 -7.65 -4.95 -5.84
N THR A 26 -7.48 -3.93 -5.01
CA THR A 26 -6.51 -2.85 -5.20
C THR A 26 -5.61 -2.75 -3.97
N ASN A 27 -4.32 -2.57 -4.20
CA ASN A 27 -3.33 -2.37 -3.16
C ASN A 27 -3.35 -0.91 -2.71
N HIS A 28 -3.72 -0.70 -1.45
CA HIS A 28 -3.75 0.60 -0.79
C HIS A 28 -2.58 0.71 0.16
N GLN A 29 -1.82 1.80 0.07
CA GLN A 29 -0.78 2.10 1.04
C GLN A 29 -1.43 2.72 2.28
N VAL A 30 -1.17 2.14 3.44
CA VAL A 30 -1.63 2.66 4.73
C VAL A 30 -0.45 3.06 5.58
N VAL A 31 -0.56 4.22 6.23
CA VAL A 31 0.35 4.67 7.27
C VAL A 31 -0.29 4.38 8.62
N ILE A 32 0.45 3.68 9.47
CA ILE A 32 0.07 3.35 10.84
C ILE A 32 1.01 4.12 11.77
N ASP A 33 0.43 4.97 12.59
CA ASP A 33 1.12 5.57 13.72
C ASP A 33 0.91 4.69 14.96
N ALA A 34 2.00 4.14 15.50
CA ALA A 34 1.96 3.22 16.64
C ALA A 34 1.59 3.93 17.95
N ASP A 35 1.93 5.22 18.08
CA ASP A 35 1.74 5.98 19.31
C ASP A 35 0.31 6.49 19.42
N THR A 36 -0.28 6.91 18.30
CA THR A 36 -1.66 7.40 18.25
C THR A 36 -2.68 6.34 17.80
N ARG A 37 -2.21 5.19 17.29
CA ARG A 37 -3.02 4.15 16.63
C ARG A 37 -3.82 4.68 15.44
N LEU A 38 -3.42 5.82 14.87
CA LEU A 38 -4.06 6.38 13.69
C LEU A 38 -3.65 5.56 12.45
N VAL A 39 -4.64 5.23 11.63
CA VAL A 39 -4.44 4.55 10.34
C VAL A 39 -5.00 5.43 9.23
N VAL A 40 -4.15 5.77 8.26
CA VAL A 40 -4.53 6.63 7.14
C VAL A 40 -4.13 5.98 5.83
N VAL A 41 -5.04 5.96 4.86
CA VAL A 41 -4.74 5.55 3.49
C VAL A 41 -4.04 6.71 2.78
N VAL A 42 -2.91 6.43 2.14
CA VAL A 42 -2.10 7.39 1.41
C VAL A 42 -1.85 6.94 -0.03
N GLY A 43 -1.67 7.91 -0.92
CA GLY A 43 -1.41 7.64 -2.33
C GLY A 43 -2.62 7.11 -3.10
N ARG A 44 -2.39 6.84 -4.39
CA ARG A 44 -3.39 6.26 -5.29
C ARG A 44 -3.43 4.74 -5.09
N PRO A 45 -4.63 4.12 -5.00
CA PRO A 45 -4.76 2.67 -5.05
C PRO A 45 -4.24 2.13 -6.39
N LEU A 46 -3.42 1.10 -6.35
CA LEU A 46 -2.85 0.48 -7.54
C LEU A 46 -3.41 -0.94 -7.74
N PRO A 47 -3.61 -1.37 -9.00
CA PRO A 47 -3.72 -2.81 -9.29
C PRO A 47 -2.43 -3.48 -8.83
N GLY A 48 -2.55 -4.59 -8.11
CA GLY A 48 -1.37 -5.26 -7.57
C GLY A 48 -1.73 -6.39 -6.61
N ASP A 49 -0.86 -7.38 -6.51
CA ASP A 49 -0.78 -8.25 -5.34
C ASP A 49 -0.16 -7.48 -4.15
N CYS A 50 -0.41 -7.96 -2.93
CA CYS A 50 0.16 -7.46 -1.68
C CYS A 50 1.69 -7.40 -1.74
N ASN A 51 2.31 -8.30 -2.51
CA ASN A 51 3.75 -8.45 -2.63
C ASN A 51 4.40 -7.56 -3.71
N ASP A 52 3.63 -6.77 -4.47
CA ASP A 52 4.19 -5.90 -5.51
C ASP A 52 4.90 -4.70 -4.87
N CYS A 53 6.23 -4.74 -4.92
CA CYS A 53 7.07 -3.73 -4.30
C CYS A 53 7.04 -2.36 -4.97
N ARG A 54 6.45 -2.28 -6.17
CA ARG A 54 6.28 -1.02 -6.89
C ARG A 54 5.21 -0.13 -6.29
N ALA A 55 4.28 -0.68 -5.51
CA ALA A 55 3.16 0.09 -4.99
C ALA A 55 3.59 1.27 -4.11
N TRP A 56 4.66 1.13 -3.32
CA TRP A 56 5.20 2.24 -2.52
C TRP A 56 5.76 3.38 -3.38
N ALA A 57 6.46 3.04 -4.47
CA ALA A 57 7.07 4.01 -5.37
C ALA A 57 6.04 4.67 -6.30
N GLU A 58 5.11 3.89 -6.84
CA GLU A 58 4.18 4.31 -7.90
C GLU A 58 2.89 4.95 -7.36
N SER A 59 2.46 4.63 -6.13
CA SER A 59 1.22 5.19 -5.54
C SER A 59 1.35 6.67 -5.16
N GLY A 60 2.58 7.21 -5.11
CA GLY A 60 2.85 8.53 -4.54
C GLY A 60 2.84 8.56 -3.01
N ALA A 61 2.66 7.42 -2.34
CA ALA A 61 2.71 7.33 -0.88
C ALA A 61 4.04 7.81 -0.30
N LYS A 62 5.17 7.49 -0.95
CA LYS A 62 6.50 8.00 -0.56
C LYS A 62 6.56 9.52 -0.52
N ALA A 63 5.96 10.20 -1.49
CA ALA A 63 5.91 11.66 -1.51
C ALA A 63 4.99 12.22 -0.42
N ALA A 64 3.85 11.55 -0.17
CA ALA A 64 2.87 11.96 0.84
C ALA A 64 3.40 11.85 2.28
N VAL A 65 4.18 10.81 2.59
CA VAL A 65 4.78 10.63 3.93
C VAL A 65 6.00 11.54 4.16
N GLY A 66 6.59 12.05 3.07
CA GLY A 66 7.65 13.05 3.12
C GLY A 66 8.96 12.51 3.72
N LYS A 67 9.53 13.24 4.67
CA LYS A 67 10.83 12.92 5.30
C LYS A 67 10.71 12.06 6.57
N THR A 68 9.50 11.66 6.92
CA THR A 68 9.24 10.91 8.15
C THR A 68 9.89 9.54 8.05
N THR A 69 10.63 9.13 9.08
CA THR A 69 11.21 7.78 9.13
C THR A 69 10.09 6.74 9.17
N THR A 70 10.00 5.94 8.11
CA THR A 70 9.02 4.86 7.95
C THR A 70 9.69 3.51 7.86
N THR A 71 9.13 2.54 8.58
CA THR A 71 9.46 1.13 8.39
C THR A 71 8.40 0.51 7.49
N LEU A 72 8.82 -0.15 6.41
CA LEU A 72 7.94 -0.85 5.47
C LEU A 72 7.88 -2.33 5.87
N HIS A 73 6.69 -2.86 6.18
CA HIS A 73 6.55 -4.22 6.74
C HIS A 73 6.27 -5.32 5.70
N ASN A 74 5.91 -4.97 4.46
CA ASN A 74 5.60 -5.93 3.38
C ASN A 74 6.46 -5.74 2.12
N LEU A 75 7.60 -5.08 2.25
CA LEU A 75 8.53 -4.83 1.15
C LEU A 75 9.89 -5.42 1.50
N ASN A 76 10.30 -6.48 0.79
CA ASN A 76 11.71 -6.78 0.64
C ASN A 76 12.33 -5.61 -0.13
N LEU A 77 12.81 -4.60 0.60
CA LEU A 77 13.68 -3.56 0.07
C LEU A 77 15.07 -4.19 -0.10
N ALA A 78 15.34 -4.73 -1.28
CA ALA A 78 16.69 -4.57 -1.80
C ALA A 78 16.82 -3.09 -2.19
N GLU A 79 17.90 -2.48 -1.69
CA GLU A 79 18.27 -1.07 -1.81
C GLU A 79 18.09 -0.48 -3.22
#